data_AF-A0A6B3NMQ0-F1
#
_entry.id   AF-A0A6B3NMQ0-F1
#
_cell.length_a   1.000
_cell.length_b   1.000
_cell.length_c   1.000
_cell.angle_alpha   90.00
_cell.angle_beta   90.00
_cell.angle_gamma   90.00
#
_symmetry.space_group_name_H-M   'P 1'
#
loop_
_entity.id
_entity.type
_entity.pdbx_description
1 polymer ?
#
loop_
_entity_poly.entity_id
_entity_poly.type
_entity_poly.pdbx_seq_one_letter_code
_entity_poly.pdbx_strand_id
1 'polypeptide(L)' 'MQPLRHRINPQTFVITLRQIAKLLKIDPRRILNWEKWHNVLWVHIQGLGGYFVSYRKLEQWIVACSTLISF' A
#
# COMPACT_ATOMS: atom_id res chain seq x y z
N MET A 1 -20.30 16.69 11.48
CA MET A 1 -19.81 15.65 10.55
C MET A 1 -18.30 15.53 10.73
N GLN A 2 -17.80 14.40 11.23
CA GLN A 2 -16.35 14.17 11.28
C GLN A 2 -15.81 14.15 9.85
N PRO A 3 -14.69 14.83 9.53
CA PRO A 3 -14.15 14.83 8.17
C PRO A 3 -13.90 13.37 7.78
N LEU A 4 -14.58 12.92 6.72
CA LEU A 4 -14.43 11.60 6.14
C LEU A 4 -13.00 11.47 5.60
N ARG A 5 -12.10 11.08 6.51
CA ARG A 5 -10.85 10.34 6.32
C ARG A 5 -9.96 10.92 5.23
N HIS A 6 -8.86 11.52 5.66
CA HIS A 6 -7.71 11.89 4.82
C HIS A 6 -7.45 10.79 3.78
N ARG A 7 -7.89 11.02 2.54
CA ARG A 7 -7.55 10.12 1.44
C ARG A 7 -6.05 10.29 1.22
N ILE A 8 -5.29 9.21 1.26
CA ILE A 8 -3.92 9.24 0.74
C ILE A 8 -4.04 9.75 -0.70
N ASN A 9 -3.45 10.91 -0.97
CA ASN A 9 -3.38 11.39 -2.35
C ASN A 9 -2.35 10.51 -3.08
N PRO A 10 -2.75 9.76 -4.12
CA PRO A 10 -1.84 8.89 -4.87
C PRO A 10 -0.57 9.61 -5.37
N GLN A 11 -0.70 10.89 -5.69
CA GLN A 11 0.39 11.68 -6.24
C GLN A 11 1.46 12.03 -5.20
N THR A 12 1.10 12.09 -3.92
CA THR A 12 2.01 12.62 -2.88
C THR A 12 2.68 11.54 -2.04
N PHE A 13 2.08 10.36 -1.89
CA PHE A 13 2.68 9.33 -1.03
C PHE A 13 3.82 8.59 -1.73
N VAL A 14 4.90 8.31 -1.01
CA VAL A 14 6.03 7.52 -1.51
C VAL A 14 5.90 6.09 -0.99
N ILE A 15 6.01 5.11 -1.89
CA ILE A 15 6.08 3.70 -1.52
C ILE A 15 7.14 3.01 -2.36
N THR A 16 7.94 2.18 -1.70
CA THR A 16 9.01 1.42 -2.34
C THR A 16 8.55 -0.01 -2.61
N LEU A 17 9.14 -0.66 -3.61
CA LEU A 17 8.88 -2.06 -3.93
C LEU A 17 9.09 -3.00 -2.72
N ARG A 18 10.08 -2.70 -1.85
CA ARG A 18 10.31 -3.44 -0.60
C ARG A 18 9.15 -3.28 0.40
N GLN A 19 8.59 -2.07 0.53
CA GLN A 19 7.43 -1.84 1.40
C GLN A 19 6.19 -2.54 0.85
N ILE A 20 5.98 -2.55 -0.47
CA ILE A 20 4.90 -3.31 -1.11
C ILE A 20 5.06 -4.80 -0.81
N ALA A 21 6.26 -5.35 -1.00
CA ALA A 21 6.55 -6.75 -0.70
C ALA A 21 6.28 -7.11 0.77
N LYS A 22 6.70 -6.24 1.71
CA LYS A 22 6.43 -6.41 3.15
C LYS A 22 4.94 -6.36 3.48
N LEU A 23 4.20 -5.43 2.87
CA LEU A 23 2.74 -5.30 3.05
C LEU A 23 2.00 -6.54 2.55
N LEU A 24 2.40 -7.05 1.38
CA LEU A 24 1.79 -8.21 0.75
C LEU A 24 2.32 -9.55 1.28
N LYS A 25 3.36 -9.53 2.12
CA LYS A 25 4.05 -10.71 2.66
C LYS A 25 4.54 -11.66 1.55
N ILE A 26 5.14 -11.09 0.50
CA ILE A 26 5.69 -11.83 -0.64
C ILE A 26 7.16 -11.48 -0.88
N ASP A 27 7.85 -12.33 -1.64
CA ASP A 27 9.19 -12.01 -2.14
C ASP A 27 9.11 -10.83 -3.14
N PRO A 28 9.92 -9.76 -2.96
CA PRO A 28 9.95 -8.62 -3.88
C PRO A 28 10.21 -8.99 -5.34
N ARG A 29 10.95 -10.08 -5.62
CA ARG A 29 11.22 -10.58 -6.97
C ARG A 29 9.97 -11.02 -7.72
N ARG A 30 8.88 -11.31 -6.99
CA ARG A 30 7.60 -11.69 -7.59
C ARG A 30 6.78 -10.48 -8.06
N ILE A 31 7.17 -9.26 -7.70
CA ILE A 31 6.48 -8.04 -8.13
C ILE A 31 7.01 -7.68 -9.52
N LEU A 32 6.17 -7.89 -10.54
CA LEU A 32 6.53 -7.62 -11.93
C LEU A 32 6.35 -6.13 -12.27
N ASN A 33 5.29 -5.51 -11.73
CA ASN A 33 5.00 -4.09 -11.91
C ASN A 33 4.08 -3.60 -10.78
N TRP A 34 3.99 -2.29 -10.58
CA TRP A 34 3.01 -1.67 -9.69
C TRP A 34 2.68 -0.24 -10.12
N GLU A 35 1.45 0.18 -9.87
CA GLU A 35 0.93 1.48 -10.28
C GLU A 35 0.04 2.08 -9.21
N LYS A 36 0.03 3.42 -9.16
CA LYS A 36 -0.86 4.18 -8.28
C LYS A 36 -2.09 4.62 -9.06
N TRP A 37 -3.24 4.07 -8.71
CA TRP A 37 -4.51 4.45 -9.30
C TRP A 37 -5.29 5.34 -8.32
N HIS A 38 -6.44 5.87 -8.74
CA HIS A 38 -7.14 6.91 -7.97
C HIS A 38 -7.41 6.55 -6.50
N ASN A 39 -7.74 5.28 -6.21
CA ASN A 39 -8.10 4.81 -4.85
C ASN A 39 -7.31 3.60 -4.36
N VAL A 40 -6.47 3.03 -5.21
CA VAL A 40 -5.82 1.74 -4.99
C VAL A 40 -4.39 1.75 -5.51
N LEU A 41 -3.52 1.04 -4.83
CA LEU A 41 -2.25 0.60 -5.36
C LEU A 41 -2.50 -0.72 -6.09
N TRP A 42 -2.29 -0.73 -7.40
CA TRP A 42 -2.30 -1.95 -8.20
C TRP A 42 -0.90 -2.57 -8.23
N VAL A 43 -0.81 -3.88 -8.07
CA VAL A 43 0.46 -4.62 -8.05
C VAL A 43 0.30 -5.87 -8.90
N HIS A 44 1.15 -6.04 -9.91
CA HIS A 44 1.22 -7.28 -10.68
C HIS A 44 2.18 -8.26 -10.01
N ILE A 45 1.64 -9.40 -9.57
CA ILE A 45 2.39 -10.44 -8.89
C ILE A 45 2.51 -11.67 -9.80
N GLN A 46 3.74 -12.12 -10.02
CA GLN A 46 4.05 -13.31 -10.80
C GLN A 46 3.32 -14.54 -10.23
N GLY A 47 2.54 -15.20 -11.11
CA GLY A 47 1.76 -16.40 -10.79
C GLY A 47 0.42 -16.13 -10.08
N LEU A 48 0.08 -14.88 -9.79
CA LEU A 48 -1.19 -14.48 -9.14
C LEU A 48 -1.98 -13.46 -9.97
N GLY A 49 -1.30 -12.67 -10.81
CA GLY A 49 -1.92 -11.63 -11.61
C GLY A 49 -2.01 -10.29 -10.86
N GLY A 50 -3.02 -9.49 -11.21
CA GLY A 50 -3.23 -8.16 -10.64
C GLY A 50 -3.82 -8.22 -9.23
N TYR A 51 -3.20 -7.51 -8.30
CA TYR A 51 -3.62 -7.39 -6.91
C TYR A 51 -3.89 -5.92 -6.56
N PHE A 52 -4.94 -5.67 -5.78
CA PHE A 52 -5.38 -4.32 -5.43
C PHE A 52 -5.28 -4.08 -3.93
N VAL A 53 -4.59 -3.01 -3.54
CA VAL A 53 -4.51 -2.55 -2.16
C VAL A 53 -5.22 -1.21 -2.04
N SER A 54 -6.27 -1.13 -1.24
CA SER A 54 -6.92 0.16 -0.99
C SER A 54 -6.03 1.09 -0.17
N TYR A 55 -6.03 2.38 -0.51
CA TYR A 55 -5.26 3.36 0.24
C TYR A 55 -5.69 3.49 1.70
N ARG A 56 -6.97 3.22 2.00
CA ARG A 56 -7.44 3.14 3.38
C ARG A 56 -6.74 2.02 4.17
N LYS A 57 -6.56 0.84 3.56
CA LYS A 57 -5.84 -0.27 4.19
C LYS A 57 -4.36 0.07 4.37
N LEU A 58 -3.78 0.79 3.41
CA LEU A 58 -2.40 1.28 3.49
C LEU A 58 -2.21 2.28 4.64
N GLU A 59 -3.11 3.25 4.78
CA GLU A 59 -3.11 4.25 5.86
C GLU A 59 -3.22 3.57 7.23
N GLN A 60 -4.17 2.65 7.39
CA GLN A 60 -4.34 1.89 8.62
C GLN A 60 -3.08 1.09 8.98
N TRP A 61 -2.41 0.52 7.98
CA TRP A 61 -1.16 -0.20 8.20
C TRP A 61 -0.03 0.73 8.64
N ILE A 62 0.11 1.91 8.01
CA ILE A 62 1.11 2.92 8.42
C ILE A 62 0.85 3.36 9.86
N VAL A 63 -0.39 3.72 10.20
CA VAL A 63 -0.78 4.13 11.56
C VAL A 63 -0.50 3.02 12.57
N ALA A 64 -0.85 1.78 12.26
CA ALA A 64 -0.55 0.62 13.12
C ALA A 64 0.96 0.42 13.31
N CYS A 65 1.77 0.57 12.27
CA CYS A 65 3.22 0.47 12.40
C CYS A 65 3.84 1.64 13.19
N SER A 66 3.38 2.88 12.97
CA SER A 66 3.85 4.04 13.71
C SER A 66 3.52 3.94 15.19
N THR A 67 2.29 3.54 15.53
CA THR A 67 1.88 3.35 16.93
C THR A 67 2.69 2.26 17.63
N LEU A 68 3.03 1.16 16.95
CA LEU A 68 3.85 0.09 17.51
C LEU A 68 5.34 0.46 17.73
N ILE A 69 5.88 1.42 16.97
CA ILE A 69 7.28 1.87 17.10
C ILE A 69 7.42 2.98 18.16
N SER A 70 6.33 3.65 18.52
CA SER A 70 6.32 4.73 19.52
C SER A 70 6.19 4.25 20.99
N PHE A 71 6.24 2.94 21.23
CA PHE A 71 6.35 2.32 22.56
C PHE A 71 7.73 1.70 22.75
#